data_AF-A0ABD2Y919-F1
#
_entry.id   AF-A0ABD2Y919-F1
#
_cell.length_a   1.000
_cell.length_b   1.000
_cell.length_c   1.000
_cell.angle_alpha   90.00
_cell.angle_beta   90.00
_cell.angle_gamma   90.00
#
_symmetry.space_group_name_H-M   'P 1'
#
loop_
_entity.id
_entity.type
_entity.pdbx_description
1 polymer ?
#
loop_
_entity_poly.entity_id
_entity_poly.type
_entity_poly.pdbx_seq_one_letter_code
_entity_poly.pdbx_strand_id
1 'polypeptide(L)'
;MGSSGLEIFVNKRMKNYSGDVFKTSLLGEKMAVFCGASGNKFLFSNKNNFLTTWWPDGFLKPLNFPDSIGRSLKEVTVQNGGFIQEILKPESLKYYIPTMDSMARGQMEAEWVPFGEVKVYPQAKKYTFSLACKLFLGVEDPKIVKPLCESFNYTASRLFSVPINCLG
;
A
#
# COMPACT_ATOMS: atom_id res chain seq x y z
N MET A 1 -1.70 13.23 15.49
CA MET A 1 -1.36 12.09 14.62
C MET A 1 -0.22 11.34 15.27
N GLY A 2 -0.45 10.11 15.73
CA GLY A 2 0.62 9.30 16.34
C GLY A 2 1.58 8.84 15.24
N SER A 3 2.86 9.15 15.39
CA SER A 3 3.92 8.64 14.51
C SER A 3 3.88 7.12 14.49
N SER A 4 3.95 6.52 13.30
CA SER A 4 3.92 5.06 13.15
C SER A 4 5.15 4.43 13.84
N GLY A 5 5.06 3.17 14.27
CA GLY A 5 6.20 2.48 14.89
C GLY A 5 7.47 2.48 14.02
N LEU A 6 7.30 2.46 12.69
CA LEU A 6 8.40 2.55 11.73
C LEU A 6 9.06 3.94 11.74
N GLU A 7 8.27 4.99 11.81
CA GLU A 7 8.76 6.36 11.86
C GLU A 7 9.58 6.61 13.13
N ILE A 8 9.11 6.13 14.29
CA ILE A 8 9.86 6.20 15.55
C ILE A 8 11.18 5.43 15.43
N PHE A 9 11.15 4.23 14.84
CA PHE A 9 12.32 3.40 14.62
C PHE A 9 13.38 4.10 13.75
N VAL A 10 12.97 4.67 12.60
CA VAL A 10 13.85 5.40 11.69
C VAL A 10 14.40 6.64 12.38
N ASN A 11 13.56 7.46 13.00
CA ASN A 11 13.97 8.69 13.68
C ASN A 11 14.98 8.42 14.81
N LYS A 12 14.78 7.36 15.61
CA LYS A 12 15.73 6.96 16.66
C LYS A 12 17.09 6.56 16.09
N ARG A 13 17.09 5.83 14.97
CA ARG A 13 18.32 5.41 14.28
C ARG A 13 19.05 6.58 13.64
N MET A 14 18.32 7.51 13.04
CA MET A 14 18.89 8.74 12.50
C MET A 14 19.62 9.54 13.57
N LYS A 15 19.03 9.66 14.77
CA LYS A 15 19.65 10.33 15.91
C LYS A 15 20.88 9.61 16.46
N ASN A 16 20.82 8.28 16.55
CA ASN A 16 21.86 7.49 17.22
C ASN A 16 23.06 7.13 16.33
N TYR A 17 22.87 7.08 15.01
CA TYR A 17 23.90 6.60 14.08
C TYR A 17 24.27 7.66 13.05
N SER A 18 23.36 8.04 12.16
CA SER A 18 23.58 9.06 11.14
C SER A 18 22.25 9.52 10.56
N GLY A 19 22.10 10.84 10.40
CA GLY A 19 20.93 11.46 9.79
C GLY A 19 20.81 11.27 8.28
N ASP A 20 21.88 10.84 7.62
CA ASP A 20 21.91 10.70 6.15
C ASP A 20 21.76 9.24 5.71
N VAL A 21 22.53 8.33 6.33
CA VAL A 21 22.49 6.90 6.02
C VAL A 21 22.93 6.05 7.20
N PHE A 22 22.16 5.01 7.52
CA PHE A 22 22.53 4.05 8.56
C PHE A 22 22.29 2.61 8.13
N LYS A 23 23.01 1.69 8.76
CA LYS A 23 22.86 0.25 8.53
C LYS A 23 21.95 -0.37 9.59
N THR A 24 21.09 -1.30 9.18
CA THR A 24 20.22 -2.08 10.07
C THR A 24 20.00 -3.49 9.55
N SER A 25 19.46 -4.37 10.39
CA SER A 25 18.69 -5.51 9.92
C SER A 25 17.20 -5.21 10.00
N LEU A 26 16.43 -5.53 8.96
CA LEU A 26 14.97 -5.40 8.93
C LEU A 26 14.39 -6.56 8.10
N LEU A 27 13.35 -7.23 8.62
CA LEU A 27 12.72 -8.40 7.99
C LEU A 27 13.70 -9.53 7.63
N GLY A 28 14.72 -9.76 8.47
CA GLY A 28 15.74 -10.79 8.25
C GLY A 28 16.90 -10.35 7.34
N GLU A 29 16.77 -9.21 6.67
CA GLU A 29 17.76 -8.74 5.70
C GLU A 29 18.66 -7.65 6.26
N LYS A 30 19.91 -7.60 5.78
CA LYS A 30 20.85 -6.50 6.07
C LYS A 30 20.59 -5.35 5.09
N MET A 31 20.29 -4.17 5.61
CA MET A 31 19.85 -3.02 4.81
C MET A 31 20.64 -1.76 5.16
N ALA A 32 20.88 -0.93 4.13
CA ALA A 32 21.27 0.48 4.30
C ALA A 32 20.03 1.35 4.07
N VAL A 33 19.71 2.20 5.05
CA VAL A 33 18.56 3.11 4.99
C VAL A 33 19.06 4.50 4.67
N PHE A 34 18.70 5.00 3.49
CA PHE A 34 18.98 6.36 3.06
C PHE A 34 17.89 7.29 3.55
N CYS A 35 18.28 8.41 4.14
CA CYS A 35 17.38 9.36 4.78
C CYS A 35 17.42 10.73 4.09
N GLY A 36 16.36 11.51 4.29
CA GLY A 36 16.28 12.89 3.78
C GLY A 36 16.19 13.02 2.26
N ALA A 37 16.20 14.25 1.79
CA ALA A 37 16.01 14.58 0.38
C ALA A 37 17.19 14.09 -0.51
N SER A 38 18.43 14.15 0.02
CA SER A 38 19.63 13.67 -0.67
C SER A 38 19.57 12.15 -0.91
N GLY A 39 19.18 11.38 0.12
CA GLY A 39 18.97 9.94 0.02
C GLY A 39 17.88 9.57 -0.99
N ASN A 40 16.74 10.26 -0.95
CA ASN A 40 15.67 10.09 -1.93
C ASN A 40 16.17 10.35 -3.36
N LYS A 41 16.86 11.48 -3.58
CA LYS A 41 17.42 11.82 -4.90
C LYS A 41 18.39 10.74 -5.38
N PHE A 42 19.27 10.25 -4.51
CA PHE A 42 20.20 9.17 -4.84
C PHE A 42 19.46 7.90 -5.28
N LEU A 43 18.46 7.44 -4.51
CA LEU A 43 17.71 6.23 -4.84
C LEU A 43 16.90 6.37 -6.14
N PHE A 44 16.21 7.50 -6.34
CA PHE A 44 15.34 7.68 -7.50
C PHE A 44 16.09 8.03 -8.79
N SER A 45 17.24 8.71 -8.70
CA SER A 45 18.04 9.05 -9.89
C SER A 45 18.85 7.87 -10.43
N ASN A 46 19.13 6.86 -9.59
CA ASN A 46 19.91 5.67 -9.97
C ASN A 46 19.04 4.43 -10.22
N LYS A 47 17.70 4.58 -10.13
CA LYS A 47 16.75 3.51 -10.44
C LYS A 47 16.95 3.04 -11.89
N ASN A 48 17.03 1.74 -12.12
CA ASN A 48 17.28 1.06 -13.41
C ASN A 48 18.73 1.00 -13.93
N ASN A 49 19.69 1.71 -13.34
CA ASN A 49 21.11 1.60 -13.70
C ASN A 49 21.90 0.70 -12.73
N PHE A 50 21.67 0.84 -11.41
CA PHE A 50 22.41 0.09 -10.38
C PHE A 50 21.53 -0.52 -9.28
N LEU A 51 20.25 -0.16 -9.24
CA LEU A 51 19.32 -0.58 -8.19
C LEU A 51 18.11 -1.30 -8.80
N THR A 52 17.80 -2.48 -8.25
CA THR A 52 16.56 -3.22 -8.49
C THR A 52 15.63 -3.03 -7.30
N THR A 53 14.32 -3.03 -7.57
CA THR A 53 13.33 -3.08 -6.48
C THR A 53 13.48 -4.42 -5.75
N TRP A 54 13.25 -4.44 -4.44
CA TRP A 54 13.21 -5.65 -3.63
C TRP A 54 11.92 -5.64 -2.81
N TRP A 55 11.26 -6.79 -2.74
CA TRP A 55 10.05 -6.98 -1.92
C TRP A 55 10.25 -8.17 -0.98
N PRO A 56 9.78 -8.08 0.27
CA PRO A 56 9.80 -9.22 1.18
C PRO A 56 8.94 -10.39 0.65
N ASP A 57 9.34 -11.61 0.94
CA ASP A 57 8.58 -12.83 0.60
C ASP A 57 7.14 -12.82 1.13
N GLY A 58 6.92 -12.26 2.32
CA GLY A 58 5.58 -12.12 2.92
C GLY A 58 4.65 -11.23 2.10
N PHE A 59 5.21 -10.38 1.24
CA PHE A 59 4.46 -9.56 0.30
C PHE A 59 4.20 -10.28 -1.03
N LEU A 60 5.19 -11.02 -1.54
CA LEU A 60 5.12 -11.68 -2.85
C LEU A 60 4.21 -12.91 -2.86
N LYS A 61 4.27 -13.75 -1.82
CA LYS A 61 3.55 -15.03 -1.76
C LYS A 61 2.02 -14.88 -1.79
N PRO A 62 1.38 -13.99 -1.01
CA PRO A 62 -0.08 -13.87 -1.01
C PRO A 62 -0.65 -13.20 -2.27
N LEU A 63 0.17 -12.48 -3.03
CA LEU A 63 -0.25 -11.79 -4.24
C LEU A 63 -0.23 -12.70 -5.48
N ASN A 64 0.10 -13.99 -5.32
CA ASN A 64 0.23 -14.96 -6.42
C ASN A 64 1.03 -14.38 -7.60
N PHE A 65 2.08 -13.59 -7.32
CA PHE A 65 3.06 -13.31 -8.35
C PHE A 65 3.70 -14.65 -8.70
N PRO A 66 3.55 -15.15 -9.93
CA PRO A 66 4.09 -16.45 -10.29
C PRO A 66 5.59 -16.46 -9.99
N ASP A 67 6.08 -17.58 -9.43
CA ASP A 67 7.47 -17.91 -9.06
C ASP A 67 8.46 -17.72 -10.22
N SER A 68 8.55 -16.50 -10.72
CA SER A 68 9.39 -16.09 -11.82
C SER A 68 10.38 -15.10 -11.27
N ILE A 69 11.39 -15.67 -10.59
CA ILE A 69 12.72 -15.08 -10.44
C ILE A 69 13.31 -14.63 -11.81
N GLY A 70 12.65 -14.90 -12.94
CA GLY A 70 13.03 -14.47 -14.29
C GLY A 70 12.16 -13.40 -14.99
N ARG A 71 10.94 -13.06 -14.56
CA ARG A 71 10.29 -11.83 -15.06
C ARG A 71 10.71 -10.73 -14.15
N SER A 72 11.69 -9.95 -14.60
CA SER A 72 12.29 -8.91 -13.77
C SER A 72 11.17 -8.10 -13.12
N LEU A 73 11.27 -7.88 -11.82
CA LEU A 73 10.40 -6.95 -11.10
C LEU A 73 10.37 -5.56 -11.78
N LYS A 74 11.35 -5.28 -12.66
CA LYS A 74 11.41 -4.22 -13.66
C LYS A 74 10.22 -4.22 -14.63
N GLU A 75 9.77 -5.36 -15.17
CA GLU A 75 8.58 -5.44 -16.04
C GLU A 75 7.30 -5.09 -15.27
N VAL A 76 7.15 -5.59 -14.05
CA VAL A 76 6.00 -5.26 -13.18
C VAL A 76 6.04 -3.79 -12.76
N THR A 77 7.21 -3.21 -12.46
CA THR A 77 7.32 -1.78 -12.10
C THR A 77 7.21 -0.83 -13.30
N VAL A 78 7.65 -1.23 -14.50
CA VAL A 78 7.49 -0.45 -15.73
C VAL A 78 6.03 -0.50 -16.21
N GLN A 79 5.37 -1.66 -16.16
CA GLN A 79 3.94 -1.76 -16.46
C GLN A 79 3.07 -1.02 -15.44
N ASN A 80 3.40 -1.10 -14.14
CA ASN A 80 2.67 -0.38 -13.10
C ASN A 80 2.84 1.14 -13.20
N GLY A 81 3.99 1.62 -13.69
CA GLY A 81 4.21 3.05 -13.94
C GLY A 81 3.22 3.62 -14.96
N GLY A 82 2.98 2.91 -16.07
CA GLY A 82 1.98 3.29 -17.07
C GLY A 82 0.54 3.18 -16.55
N PHE A 83 0.22 2.11 -15.83
CA PHE A 83 -1.11 1.92 -15.23
C PHE A 83 -1.48 3.03 -14.24
N ILE A 84 -0.54 3.44 -13.37
CA ILE A 84 -0.77 4.55 -12.43
C ILE A 84 -0.98 5.86 -13.19
N GLN A 85 -0.21 6.12 -14.25
CA GLN A 85 -0.41 7.31 -15.08
C GLN A 85 -1.77 7.32 -15.77
N GLU A 86 -2.23 6.17 -16.28
CA GLU A 86 -3.55 6.01 -16.91
C GLU A 86 -4.72 6.20 -15.93
N ILE A 87 -4.57 5.73 -14.69
CA ILE A 87 -5.58 5.94 -13.64
C ILE A 87 -5.59 7.41 -13.21
N LEU A 88 -4.43 8.05 -13.09
CA LEU A 88 -4.34 9.41 -12.56
C LEU A 88 -4.45 10.52 -13.61
N LYS A 89 -4.68 10.18 -14.88
CA LYS A 89 -4.86 11.19 -15.93
C LYS A 89 -6.10 12.05 -15.68
N PRO A 90 -6.08 13.33 -16.10
CA PRO A 90 -7.19 14.27 -15.84
C PRO A 90 -8.55 13.74 -16.31
N GLU A 91 -8.59 13.00 -17.41
CA GLU A 91 -9.82 12.43 -17.99
C GLU A 91 -10.44 11.38 -17.06
N SER A 92 -9.61 10.50 -16.48
CA SER A 92 -10.03 9.50 -15.51
C SER A 92 -10.53 10.15 -14.23
N LEU A 93 -9.82 11.17 -13.74
CA LEU A 93 -10.21 11.91 -12.52
C LEU A 93 -11.57 12.60 -12.66
N LYS A 94 -11.87 13.19 -13.83
CA LYS A 94 -13.19 13.80 -14.10
C LYS A 94 -14.34 12.80 -13.96
N TYR A 95 -14.11 11.53 -14.27
CA TYR A 95 -15.09 10.46 -14.07
C TYR A 95 -15.11 9.93 -12.63
N TYR A 96 -13.95 9.84 -11.98
CA TYR A 96 -13.84 9.32 -10.62
C TYR A 96 -14.46 10.25 -9.58
N ILE A 97 -14.23 11.56 -9.65
CA ILE A 97 -14.66 12.52 -8.63
C ILE A 97 -16.17 12.49 -8.39
N PRO A 98 -17.05 12.57 -9.41
CA PRO A 98 -18.50 12.47 -9.20
C PRO A 98 -18.93 11.13 -8.60
N THR A 99 -18.26 10.04 -8.98
CA THR A 99 -18.52 8.70 -8.47
C THR A 99 -18.15 8.59 -6.99
N MET A 100 -16.96 9.08 -6.63
CA MET A 100 -16.49 9.15 -5.24
C MET A 100 -17.47 9.93 -4.36
N ASP A 101 -17.88 11.09 -4.84
CA ASP A 101 -18.75 12.02 -4.13
C ASP A 101 -20.16 11.45 -3.91
N SER A 102 -20.74 10.85 -4.95
CA SER A 102 -22.05 10.17 -4.87
C SER A 102 -22.02 8.99 -3.89
N MET A 103 -21.01 8.12 -3.97
CA MET A 103 -20.87 7.00 -3.04
C MET A 103 -20.62 7.45 -1.60
N ALA A 104 -19.85 8.53 -1.41
CA ALA A 104 -19.56 9.06 -0.08
C ALA A 104 -20.84 9.56 0.59
N ARG A 105 -21.67 10.33 -0.14
CA ARG A 105 -22.98 10.78 0.36
C ARG A 105 -23.90 9.63 0.70
N GLY A 106 -24.03 8.64 -0.19
CA GLY A 106 -24.87 7.47 0.07
C GLY A 106 -24.44 6.69 1.32
N GLN A 107 -23.13 6.54 1.54
CA GLN A 107 -22.64 5.88 2.76
C GLN A 107 -22.86 6.73 4.01
N MET A 108 -22.70 8.05 3.93
CA MET A 108 -22.98 8.94 5.06
C MET A 108 -24.45 8.89 5.46
N GLU A 109 -25.36 8.97 4.49
CA GLU A 109 -26.80 8.90 4.72
C GLU A 109 -27.22 7.56 5.35
N ALA A 110 -26.65 6.45 4.89
CA ALA A 110 -27.00 5.11 5.37
C ALA A 110 -26.33 4.72 6.69
N GLU A 111 -25.06 5.09 6.89
CA GLU A 111 -24.22 4.53 7.97
C GLU A 111 -23.66 5.56 8.95
N TRP A 112 -23.84 6.86 8.70
CA TRP A 112 -23.31 7.91 9.57
C TRP A 112 -24.43 8.74 10.19
N VAL A 113 -25.31 9.33 9.38
CA VAL A 113 -26.41 10.20 9.82
C VAL A 113 -27.34 9.53 10.85
N PRO A 114 -27.69 8.24 10.73
CA PRO A 114 -28.57 7.59 11.71
C PRO A 114 -27.92 7.31 13.07
N PHE A 115 -26.59 7.47 13.19
CA PHE A 115 -25.83 7.07 14.38
C PHE A 115 -25.22 8.29 15.08
N GLY A 116 -25.41 8.39 16.40
CA GLY A 116 -24.84 9.48 17.20
C GLY A 116 -23.30 9.42 17.35
N GLU A 117 -22.71 8.24 17.18
CA GLU A 117 -21.27 8.02 17.19
C GLU A 117 -20.89 7.04 16.08
N VAL A 118 -19.82 7.35 15.32
CA VAL A 118 -19.37 6.55 14.19
C VAL A 118 -17.88 6.27 14.30
N LYS A 119 -17.49 5.00 14.17
CA LYS A 119 -16.09 4.62 14.02
C LYS A 119 -15.63 4.92 12.58
N VAL A 120 -14.99 6.07 12.40
CA VAL A 120 -14.58 6.57 11.06
C VAL A 120 -13.64 5.60 10.33
N TYR A 121 -12.67 4.99 11.02
CA TYR A 121 -11.69 4.11 10.38
C TYR A 121 -12.30 2.90 9.64
N PRO A 122 -13.10 2.02 10.28
CA PRO A 122 -13.73 0.91 9.58
C PRO A 122 -14.69 1.36 8.47
N GLN A 123 -15.37 2.49 8.68
CA GLN A 123 -16.27 3.07 7.68
C GLN A 123 -15.53 3.57 6.44
N ALA A 124 -14.47 4.36 6.61
CA ALA A 124 -13.62 4.84 5.53
C ALA A 124 -12.92 3.68 4.81
N LYS A 125 -12.52 2.63 5.54
CA LYS A 125 -11.91 1.43 4.95
C LYS A 125 -12.90 0.68 4.05
N LYS A 126 -14.13 0.48 4.52
CA LYS A 126 -15.23 -0.12 3.74
C LYS A 126 -15.54 0.70 2.49
N TYR A 127 -15.72 2.02 2.67
CA TYR A 127 -15.95 2.98 1.58
C TYR A 127 -14.89 2.86 0.48
N THR A 128 -13.62 2.96 0.87
CA THR A 128 -12.48 2.95 -0.06
C THR A 128 -12.42 1.63 -0.83
N PHE A 129 -12.70 0.51 -0.15
CA PHE A 129 -12.71 -0.79 -0.80
C PHE A 129 -13.86 -0.93 -1.81
N SER A 130 -15.08 -0.55 -1.43
CA SER A 130 -16.23 -0.56 -2.32
C SER A 130 -16.03 0.36 -3.53
N LEU A 131 -15.45 1.54 -3.31
CA LEU A 131 -15.09 2.47 -4.37
C LEU A 131 -14.07 1.86 -5.34
N ALA A 132 -13.03 1.20 -4.83
CA ALA A 132 -12.05 0.52 -5.66
C ALA A 132 -12.68 -0.61 -6.50
N CYS A 133 -13.61 -1.38 -5.92
CA CYS A 133 -14.36 -2.42 -6.65
C CYS A 133 -15.18 -1.81 -7.78
N LYS A 134 -15.86 -0.69 -7.55
CA LYS A 134 -16.63 0.01 -8.58
C LYS A 134 -15.73 0.56 -9.69
N LEU A 135 -14.70 1.31 -9.32
CA LEU A 135 -13.86 2.05 -10.28
C LEU A 135 -12.94 1.15 -11.10
N PHE A 136 -12.38 0.11 -10.50
CA PHE A 136 -11.36 -0.72 -11.15
C PHE A 136 -11.88 -2.09 -11.60
N LEU A 137 -12.91 -2.63 -10.96
CA LEU A 137 -13.46 -3.94 -11.28
C LEU A 137 -14.87 -3.87 -11.89
N GLY A 138 -15.53 -2.70 -11.85
CA GLY A 138 -16.92 -2.56 -12.28
C GLY A 138 -17.92 -3.33 -11.40
N VAL A 139 -17.55 -3.66 -10.15
CA VAL A 139 -18.36 -4.48 -9.25
C VAL A 139 -18.96 -3.63 -8.14
N GLU A 140 -20.29 -3.66 -8.04
CA GLU A 140 -21.05 -2.92 -7.02
C GLU A 140 -21.94 -3.82 -6.15
N ASP A 141 -22.20 -5.07 -6.55
CA ASP A 141 -23.07 -5.98 -5.80
C ASP A 141 -22.51 -6.24 -4.39
N PRO A 142 -23.23 -5.87 -3.32
CA PRO A 142 -22.81 -6.11 -1.94
C PRO A 142 -22.51 -7.58 -1.64
N LYS A 143 -23.18 -8.52 -2.32
CA LYS A 143 -22.96 -9.97 -2.17
C LYS A 143 -21.59 -10.41 -2.66
N ILE A 144 -20.98 -9.66 -3.58
CA ILE A 144 -19.64 -9.91 -4.12
C ILE A 144 -18.60 -9.06 -3.36
N VAL A 145 -18.90 -7.77 -3.16
CA VAL A 145 -17.96 -6.82 -2.56
C VAL A 145 -17.64 -7.17 -1.11
N LYS A 146 -18.63 -7.63 -0.32
CA LYS A 146 -18.42 -7.91 1.10
C LYS A 146 -17.46 -9.09 1.35
N PRO A 147 -17.64 -10.29 0.76
CA PRO A 147 -16.68 -11.38 0.89
C PRO A 147 -15.28 -11.02 0.37
N LEU A 148 -15.22 -10.22 -0.70
CA LEU A 148 -13.95 -9.76 -1.26
C LEU A 148 -13.22 -8.82 -0.30
N CYS A 149 -13.94 -7.91 0.36
CA CYS A 149 -13.40 -7.01 1.37
C CYS A 149 -12.87 -7.78 2.59
N GLU A 150 -13.60 -8.79 3.05
CA GLU A 150 -13.17 -9.65 4.16
C GLU A 150 -11.88 -10.39 3.81
N SER A 151 -11.81 -10.99 2.62
CA SER A 151 -10.63 -11.68 2.11
C SER A 151 -9.44 -10.73 1.96
N PHE A 152 -9.66 -9.54 1.39
CA PHE A 152 -8.64 -8.52 1.25
C PHE A 152 -8.09 -8.08 2.61
N ASN A 153 -8.96 -7.85 3.59
CA ASN A 153 -8.56 -7.43 4.94
C ASN A 153 -7.72 -8.49 5.65
N TYR A 154 -8.10 -9.76 5.50
CA TYR A 154 -7.34 -10.88 6.04
C TYR A 154 -5.94 -10.96 5.43
N THR A 155 -5.84 -10.89 4.10
CA THR A 155 -4.55 -10.93 3.40
C THR A 155 -3.70 -9.70 3.71
N ALA A 156 -4.28 -8.49 3.68
CA ALA A 156 -3.58 -7.24 3.95
C ALA A 156 -2.97 -7.20 5.36
N SER A 157 -3.64 -7.80 6.36
CA SER A 157 -3.11 -7.90 7.73
C SER A 157 -1.82 -8.74 7.85
N ARG A 158 -1.54 -9.56 6.83
CA ARG A 158 -0.41 -10.50 6.81
C ARG A 158 0.76 -10.05 5.94
N LEU A 159 0.59 -9.04 5.09
CA LEU A 159 1.61 -8.59 4.13
C LEU A 159 2.92 -8.13 4.77
N PHE A 160 2.88 -7.67 6.03
CA PHE A 160 4.03 -7.17 6.77
C PHE A 160 4.34 -7.99 8.03
N SER A 161 3.86 -9.23 8.10
CA SER A 161 4.25 -10.11 9.20
C SER A 161 5.75 -10.39 9.11
N VAL A 162 6.43 -10.36 10.26
CA VAL A 162 7.83 -10.77 10.32
C VAL A 162 7.85 -12.28 10.08
N PRO A 163 8.69 -12.80 9.16
CA PRO A 163 8.82 -14.23 8.93
C PRO A 163 9.54 -14.86 10.12
N ILE A 164 8.83 -15.06 11.23
CA ILE A 164 9.31 -15.78 12.40
C ILE A 164 8.77 -17.19 12.28
N ASN A 165 9.65 -18.15 11.98
CA ASN A 165 9.32 -19.56 12.10
C ASN A 165 9.43 -19.93 13.59
N CYS A 166 8.34 -19.78 14.35
CA CYS A 166 8.26 -20.26 15.74
C CYS A 166 8.03 -21.78 15.75
N LEU A 167 8.94 -22.54 15.14
CA LEU A 167 9.03 -23.98 15.27
C LEU A 167 10.47 -24.27 15.66
N GLY A 168 10.67 -24.36 16.98
CA GLY A 168 11.81 -25.04 17.59
C GLY A 168 11.46 -26.49 17.84
#